data_AF-A0A354YZ03-F1
#
_entry.id   AF-A0A354YZ03-F1
#
_cell.length_a   1.000
_cell.length_b   1.000
_cell.length_c   1.000
_cell.angle_alpha   90.00
_cell.angle_beta   90.00
_cell.angle_gamma   90.00
#
_symmetry.space_group_name_H-M   'P 1'
#
loop_
_entity.id
_entity.type
_entity.pdbx_description
1 polymer ?
#
loop_
_entity_poly.entity_id
_entity_poly.type
_entity_poly.pdbx_seq_one_letter_code
_entity_poly.pdbx_strand_id
1 'polypeptide(L)'
;LAQLSSFLPRVVKNGACQEAVDLNPSLDKLPVLKCWPEDAGRFITLPQVYTKDPESGKRNVGMYRLQVYDGQSTGMHWHTHHDGAENYRKNCQRGQATEVAVALGGDPAITYAGTAPLPKDIDEL
;
A
#
# COMPACT_ATOMS: atom_id res chain seq x y z
N LEU A 1 -7.12 -2.75 28.42
CA LEU A 1 -7.61 -1.52 27.74
C LEU A 1 -6.49 -0.50 27.54
N ALA A 2 -5.79 -0.03 28.58
CA ALA A 2 -4.67 0.92 28.43
C ALA A 2 -3.48 0.41 27.58
N GLN A 3 -3.22 -0.90 27.59
CA GLN A 3 -2.18 -1.53 26.75
C GLN A 3 -2.56 -1.60 25.27
N LEU A 4 -3.85 -1.59 24.92
CA LEU A 4 -4.29 -1.62 23.51
C LEU A 4 -4.17 -0.22 22.87
N SER A 5 -4.44 0.83 23.63
CA SER A 5 -4.27 2.21 23.15
C SER A 5 -2.81 2.61 22.90
N SER A 6 -1.83 1.92 23.50
CA SER A 6 -0.41 2.18 23.23
C SER A 6 0.10 1.64 21.90
N PHE A 7 -0.69 0.80 21.21
CA PHE A 7 -0.35 0.30 19.87
C PHE A 7 -0.86 1.18 18.74
N LEU A 8 -1.76 2.13 19.02
CA LEU A 8 -2.25 3.04 17.99
C LEU A 8 -1.11 3.91 17.43
N PRO A 9 -1.04 4.08 16.10
CA PRO A 9 0.03 4.85 15.50
C PRO A 9 -0.06 6.32 15.90
N ARG A 10 1.10 6.88 16.22
CA ARG A 10 1.23 8.31 16.52
C ARG A 10 1.39 9.09 15.21
N VAL A 11 0.52 10.06 15.01
CA VAL A 11 0.68 11.04 13.93
C VAL A 11 1.83 11.99 14.29
N VAL A 12 2.83 12.08 13.42
CA VAL A 12 3.99 12.95 13.56
C VAL A 12 4.04 13.96 12.42
N LYS A 13 4.61 15.14 12.67
CA LYS A 13 4.74 16.20 11.64
C LYS A 13 5.84 15.91 10.63
N ASN A 14 6.96 15.35 11.12
CA ASN A 14 8.14 15.05 10.32
C ASN A 14 8.54 13.59 10.53
N GLY A 15 8.92 12.89 9.46
CA GLY A 15 9.47 11.53 9.49
C GLY A 15 10.67 11.38 8.55
N ALA A 16 11.52 10.38 8.80
CA ALA A 16 12.72 10.14 7.98
C ALA A 16 12.40 9.92 6.49
N CYS A 17 11.21 9.40 6.17
CA CYS A 17 10.73 9.25 4.79
C CYS A 17 10.50 10.59 4.05
N GLN A 18 10.62 11.74 4.72
CA GLN A 18 10.45 13.08 4.15
C GLN A 18 11.78 13.82 3.97
N GLU A 19 12.94 13.20 4.27
CA GLU A 19 14.26 13.84 4.14
C GLU A 19 14.62 14.20 2.69
N ALA A 20 14.13 13.41 1.73
CA ALA A 20 14.30 13.67 0.30
C ALA A 20 12.95 13.55 -0.40
N VAL A 21 12.48 14.65 -0.99
CA VAL A 21 11.21 14.70 -1.73
C VAL A 21 11.49 15.03 -3.18
N ASP A 22 11.10 14.12 -4.06
CA ASP A 22 11.17 14.32 -5.51
C ASP A 22 9.77 14.66 -6.04
N LEU A 23 9.60 15.89 -6.52
CA LEU A 23 8.33 16.37 -7.08
C LEU A 23 8.14 15.95 -8.55
N ASN A 24 9.18 15.40 -9.19
CA ASN A 24 9.13 14.78 -10.51
C ASN A 24 9.65 13.32 -10.41
N PRO A 25 8.95 12.48 -9.64
CA PRO A 25 9.40 11.12 -9.37
C PRO A 25 9.38 10.29 -10.66
N SER A 26 10.21 9.26 -10.69
CA SER A 26 10.16 8.22 -11.73
C SER A 26 10.57 6.88 -11.11
N LEU A 27 9.81 5.83 -11.41
CA LEU A 27 10.06 4.45 -11.00
C LEU A 27 11.38 3.91 -11.56
N ASP A 28 11.91 4.49 -12.64
CA ASP A 28 13.20 4.09 -13.22
C ASP A 28 14.39 4.50 -12.33
N LYS A 29 14.18 5.39 -11.36
CA LYS A 29 15.17 5.73 -10.32
C LYS A 29 15.30 4.63 -9.26
N LEU A 30 14.32 3.72 -9.17
CA LEU A 30 14.34 2.60 -8.23
C LEU A 30 14.98 1.36 -8.88
N PRO A 31 15.79 0.58 -8.14
CA PRO A 31 16.40 -0.65 -8.65
C PRO A 31 15.38 -1.81 -8.66
N VAL A 32 14.26 -1.65 -9.36
CA VAL A 32 13.20 -2.66 -9.41
C VAL A 32 13.68 -3.86 -10.24
N LEU A 33 13.59 -5.05 -9.66
CA LEU A 33 14.10 -6.28 -10.27
C LEU A 33 13.03 -6.97 -11.11
N LYS A 34 13.46 -7.58 -12.21
CA LYS A 34 12.74 -8.70 -12.83
C LYS A 34 13.26 -9.97 -12.16
N CYS A 35 12.45 -10.56 -11.27
CA CYS A 35 12.89 -11.65 -10.41
C CYS A 35 13.12 -12.96 -11.17
N TRP A 36 12.30 -13.22 -12.19
CA TRP A 36 12.38 -14.45 -12.98
C TRP A 36 12.49 -14.19 -14.48
N PRO A 37 13.20 -15.05 -15.26
CA PRO A 37 13.33 -14.88 -16.70
C PRO A 37 11.99 -14.75 -17.44
N GLU A 38 10.97 -15.49 -16.99
CA GLU A 38 9.64 -15.53 -17.60
C GLU A 38 8.64 -14.50 -17.05
N ASP A 39 9.03 -13.69 -16.05
CA ASP A 39 8.17 -12.61 -15.58
C ASP A 39 7.89 -11.61 -16.72
N ALA A 40 6.65 -11.15 -16.85
CA ALA A 40 6.27 -10.17 -17.86
C ALA A 40 6.96 -8.80 -17.69
N GLY A 41 7.58 -8.53 -16.54
CA GLY A 41 8.26 -7.27 -16.26
C GLY A 41 8.96 -7.23 -14.91
N ARG A 42 9.36 -6.02 -14.51
CA ARG A 42 9.93 -5.73 -13.19
C ARG A 42 8.82 -5.62 -12.16
N PHE A 43 9.06 -6.09 -10.94
CA PHE A 43 8.09 -6.04 -9.85
C PHE A 43 8.64 -5.39 -8.59
N ILE A 44 7.83 -4.53 -7.98
CA ILE A 44 7.97 -4.19 -6.56
C ILE A 44 7.33 -5.33 -5.77
N THR A 45 8.15 -6.05 -5.00
CA THR A 45 7.78 -7.36 -4.44
C THR A 45 7.22 -7.33 -3.03
N LEU A 46 7.69 -6.41 -2.19
CA LEU A 46 7.28 -6.26 -0.78
C LEU A 46 6.75 -4.84 -0.46
N PRO A 47 5.74 -4.34 -1.20
CA PRO A 47 5.15 -3.03 -0.91
C PRO A 47 4.12 -3.11 0.22
N GLN A 48 4.06 -2.06 1.04
CA GLN A 48 2.92 -1.77 1.89
C GLN A 48 1.99 -0.83 1.12
N VAL A 49 0.86 -1.34 0.63
CA VAL A 49 -0.11 -0.58 -0.18
C VAL A 49 -1.24 -0.09 0.73
N TYR A 50 -1.33 1.22 0.88
CA TYR A 50 -2.31 1.89 1.71
C TYR A 50 -3.47 2.38 0.85
N THR A 51 -4.69 2.02 1.26
CA THR A 51 -5.94 2.57 0.71
C THR A 51 -6.84 3.06 1.84
N LYS A 52 -7.91 3.77 1.50
CA LYS A 52 -8.95 4.16 2.46
C LYS A 52 -10.32 3.77 1.93
N ASP A 53 -11.18 3.34 2.84
CA ASP A 53 -12.61 3.22 2.58
C ASP A 53 -13.17 4.63 2.37
N PRO A 54 -13.76 4.94 1.20
CA PRO A 54 -14.28 6.27 0.91
C PRO A 54 -15.52 6.65 1.74
N GLU A 55 -16.15 5.69 2.44
CA GLU A 55 -17.33 5.96 3.28
C GLU A 55 -16.93 6.19 4.73
N SER A 56 -16.15 5.27 5.29
CA SER A 56 -15.79 5.28 6.71
C SER A 56 -14.48 6.03 7.01
N GLY A 57 -13.65 6.27 5.99
CA GLY A 57 -12.31 6.84 6.15
C GLY A 57 -11.30 5.89 6.79
N LYS A 58 -11.69 4.64 7.09
CA LYS A 58 -10.80 3.62 7.65
C LYS A 58 -9.72 3.29 6.63
N ARG A 59 -8.48 3.19 7.11
CA ARG A 59 -7.35 2.76 6.29
C ARG A 59 -7.34 1.24 6.16
N ASN A 60 -6.73 0.77 5.08
CA ASN A 60 -6.33 -0.61 4.91
C ASN A 60 -4.87 -0.63 4.44
N VAL A 61 -4.10 -1.57 4.96
CA VAL A 61 -2.75 -1.88 4.51
C VAL A 61 -2.73 -3.29 3.94
N GLY A 62 -2.41 -3.42 2.65
CA GLY A 62 -2.24 -4.72 2.01
C GLY A 62 -0.89 -4.86 1.32
N MET A 63 -0.41 -6.09 1.21
CA MET A 63 0.78 -6.40 0.42
C MET A 63 0.40 -6.96 -0.95
N TYR A 64 0.53 -6.12 -1.99
CA TYR A 64 0.22 -6.50 -3.37
C TYR A 64 1.39 -6.19 -4.29
N ARG A 65 1.93 -7.18 -5.00
CA ARG A 65 3.04 -6.97 -5.93
C ARG A 65 2.62 -5.98 -7.02
N LEU A 66 3.51 -5.03 -7.33
CA LEU A 66 3.28 -3.99 -8.34
C LEU A 66 4.16 -4.26 -9.56
N GLN A 67 3.55 -4.60 -10.69
CA GLN A 67 4.25 -4.70 -11.96
C GLN A 67 4.54 -3.29 -12.47
N VAL A 68 5.78 -2.96 -12.77
CA VAL A 68 6.14 -1.68 -13.38
C VAL A 68 5.89 -1.74 -14.88
N TYR A 69 5.07 -0.82 -15.42
CA TYR A 69 4.83 -0.70 -16.85
C TYR A 69 5.73 0.35 -17.49
N ASP A 70 5.89 1.50 -16.83
CA ASP A 70 6.72 2.61 -17.26
C ASP A 70 7.25 3.39 -16.03
N GLY A 71 7.88 4.55 -16.25
CA GLY A 71 8.41 5.37 -15.18
C GLY A 71 7.37 5.95 -14.22
N GLN A 72 6.08 5.94 -14.57
CA GLN A 72 5.00 6.60 -13.82
C GLN A 72 3.87 5.65 -13.41
N SER A 73 3.79 4.45 -13.98
CA SER A 73 2.65 3.57 -13.81
C SER A 73 3.02 2.14 -13.40
N THR A 74 2.15 1.57 -12.57
CA THR A 74 2.22 0.17 -12.14
C THR A 74 0.86 -0.51 -12.27
N GLY A 75 0.87 -1.81 -12.51
CA GLY A 75 -0.30 -2.68 -12.38
C GLY A 75 -0.24 -3.48 -11.08
N MET A 76 -1.40 -3.67 -10.45
CA MET A 76 -1.54 -4.57 -9.31
C MET A 76 -2.84 -5.36 -9.42
N HIS A 77 -2.84 -6.58 -8.89
CA HIS A 77 -4.01 -7.44 -8.88
C HIS A 77 -4.50 -7.62 -7.44
N TRP A 78 -5.79 -7.38 -7.23
CA TRP A 78 -6.47 -7.71 -5.99
C TRP A 78 -7.40 -8.90 -6.20
N HIS A 79 -7.33 -9.87 -5.28
CA HIS A 79 -8.42 -10.82 -5.18
C HIS A 79 -9.67 -10.11 -4.63
N THR A 80 -10.84 -10.53 -5.10
CA THR A 80 -12.13 -9.87 -4.84
C THR A 80 -12.47 -9.68 -3.35
N HIS A 81 -11.91 -10.52 -2.48
CA HIS A 81 -12.16 -10.54 -1.05
C HIS A 81 -11.21 -9.67 -0.21
N HIS A 82 -10.21 -9.03 -0.82
CA HIS A 82 -9.36 -8.09 -0.10
C HIS A 82 -10.05 -6.74 0.09
N ASP A 83 -9.79 -6.09 1.23
CA ASP A 83 -10.35 -4.77 1.55
C ASP A 83 -9.94 -3.70 0.53
N GLY A 84 -8.71 -3.77 -0.01
CA GLY A 84 -8.28 -2.91 -1.13
C GLY A 84 -9.18 -3.00 -2.36
N ALA A 85 -9.67 -4.21 -2.69
CA ALA A 85 -10.62 -4.42 -3.78
C ALA A 85 -12.01 -3.85 -3.46
N GLU A 86 -12.44 -3.95 -2.19
CA GLU A 86 -13.68 -3.34 -1.72
C GLU A 86 -13.62 -1.81 -1.81
N ASN A 87 -12.54 -1.20 -1.33
CA ASN A 87 -12.30 0.24 -1.39
C ASN A 87 -12.30 0.73 -2.85
N TYR A 88 -11.63 0.02 -3.75
CA TYR A 88 -11.65 0.33 -5.18
C TYR A 88 -13.06 0.27 -5.78
N ARG A 89 -13.83 -0.78 -5.49
CA ARG A 89 -15.22 -0.92 -5.99
C ARG A 89 -16.11 0.22 -5.50
N LYS A 90 -16.01 0.61 -4.22
CA LYS A 90 -16.76 1.73 -3.64
C LYS A 90 -16.41 3.06 -4.33
N ASN A 91 -15.13 3.32 -4.59
CA ASN A 91 -14.68 4.52 -5.31
C ASN A 91 -15.19 4.55 -6.76
N CYS A 92 -15.13 3.42 -7.47
CA CYS A 92 -15.66 3.31 -8.83
C CYS A 92 -17.18 3.60 -8.88
N GLN A 93 -17.95 3.10 -7.91
CA GLN A 93 -19.39 3.39 -7.81
C GLN A 93 -19.68 4.88 -7.59
N ARG A 94 -18.74 5.61 -7.00
CA ARG A 94 -18.81 7.06 -6.78
C ARG A 94 -18.21 7.88 -7.93
N GLY A 95 -17.69 7.24 -8.97
CA GLY A 95 -16.97 7.91 -10.05
C GLY A 95 -15.67 8.57 -9.61
N GLN A 96 -15.06 8.09 -8.53
CA GLN A 96 -13.85 8.64 -7.93
C GLN A 96 -12.66 7.71 -8.17
N ALA A 97 -11.47 8.29 -8.33
CA ALA A 97 -10.23 7.54 -8.29
C ALA A 97 -9.95 7.05 -6.86
N THR A 98 -9.33 5.87 -6.73
CA THR A 98 -8.88 5.40 -5.42
C THR A 98 -7.54 6.04 -5.08
N GLU A 99 -7.49 6.75 -3.97
CA GLU A 99 -6.22 7.24 -3.42
C GLU A 99 -5.39 6.06 -2.90
N VAL A 100 -4.13 5.98 -3.34
CA VAL A 100 -3.19 4.93 -2.97
C VAL A 100 -1.88 5.56 -2.54
N ALA A 101 -1.32 5.08 -1.44
CA ALA A 101 0.08 5.33 -1.07
C ALA A 101 0.83 4.01 -0.97
N VAL A 102 2.08 3.98 -1.41
CA VAL A 102 2.93 2.78 -1.35
C VAL A 102 4.16 3.11 -0.52
N ALA A 103 4.38 2.39 0.58
CA ALA A 103 5.60 2.49 1.37
C ALA A 103 6.50 1.28 1.12
N LEU A 104 7.80 1.55 0.95
CA LEU A 104 8.85 0.55 0.78
C LEU A 104 9.82 0.67 1.96
N GLY A 105 10.18 -0.46 2.58
CA GLY A 105 11.12 -0.47 3.71
C GLY A 105 10.57 0.11 5.02
N GLY A 106 9.24 0.07 5.21
CA GLY A 106 8.60 0.40 6.49
C GLY A 106 8.89 -0.64 7.59
N ASP A 107 8.26 -0.46 8.76
CA ASP A 107 8.44 -1.40 9.89
C ASP A 107 8.11 -2.85 9.44
N PRO A 108 8.99 -3.83 9.69
CA PRO A 108 8.76 -5.21 9.29
C PRO A 108 7.49 -5.81 9.90
N ALA A 109 7.06 -5.37 11.09
CA ALA A 109 5.80 -5.80 11.69
C ALA A 109 4.59 -5.35 10.86
N ILE A 110 4.63 -4.14 10.27
CA ILE A 110 3.57 -3.63 9.39
C ILE A 110 3.58 -4.39 8.06
N THR A 111 4.76 -4.66 7.49
CA THR A 111 4.88 -5.48 6.28
C THR A 111 4.23 -6.85 6.49
N TYR A 112 4.50 -7.47 7.64
CA TYR A 112 3.90 -8.76 8.00
C TYR A 112 2.38 -8.63 8.25
N ALA A 113 1.95 -7.63 9.00
CA ALA A 113 0.53 -7.38 9.30
C ALA A 113 -0.31 -7.19 8.03
N GLY A 114 0.22 -6.49 7.02
CA GLY A 114 -0.46 -6.31 5.72
C GLY A 114 -0.62 -7.60 4.89
N THR A 115 -0.06 -8.73 5.34
CA THR A 115 -0.31 -10.06 4.75
C THR A 115 -1.28 -10.91 5.58
N ALA A 116 -1.56 -10.51 6.81
CA ALA A 116 -2.35 -11.31 7.73
C ALA A 116 -3.85 -11.23 7.37
N PRO A 117 -4.59 -12.35 7.42
CA PRO A 117 -6.03 -12.36 7.22
C PRO A 117 -6.72 -11.85 8.50
N LEU A 118 -6.68 -10.55 8.72
CA LEU A 118 -7.34 -9.93 9.87
C LEU A 118 -8.86 -9.92 9.68
N PRO A 119 -9.65 -10.04 10.77
CA PRO A 119 -11.07 -9.79 10.74
C PRO A 119 -11.37 -8.40 10.16
N LYS A 120 -12.48 -8.31 9.41
CA LYS A 120 -12.98 -7.04 8.89
C LYS A 120 -13.09 -6.02 10.04
N ASP A 121 -12.65 -4.79 9.77
CA ASP A 121 -12.60 -3.66 10.71
C ASP A 121 -11.46 -3.64 11.74
N ILE A 122 -10.53 -4.61 11.72
CA ILE A 122 -9.27 -4.50 12.46
C ILE A 122 -8.22 -3.81 11.58
N ASP A 123 -7.65 -2.74 12.10
CA ASP A 123 -6.60 -1.97 11.46
C ASP A 123 -5.26 -2.73 11.51
N GLU A 124 -4.54 -2.79 10.39
CA GLU A 124 -3.20 -3.42 10.33
C GLU A 124 -2.11 -2.60 11.07
N LEU A 125 -2.43 -1.36 11.47
CA LEU A 125 -1.54 -0.42 12.16
C LEU A 125 -1.98 -0.11 13.59
#